data_AF-A0A0F7LTJ7-F1
#
_entry.id   AF-A0A0F7LTJ7-F1
#
_cell.length_a   1.000
_cell.length_b   1.000
_cell.length_c   1.000
_cell.angle_alpha   90.00
_cell.angle_beta   90.00
_cell.angle_gamma   90.00
#
_symmetry.space_group_name_H-M   'P 1'
#
loop_
_entity.id
_entity.type
_entity.pdbx_description
1 polymer ?
#
loop_
_entity_poly.entity_id
_entity_poly.type
_entity_poly.pdbx_seq_one_letter_code
_entity_poly.pdbx_strand_id
1 'polypeptide(L)'
;MSSVWKKLFKAIKGTVNNAVETVADENALTILDQEIREAKAEIRRADDSLISIIAKRKMAKQKVSAIKTSITEYEGHARSAANKGDNGLALECAQKVASLRGELETGQSQLDAFKTAEATHRRIVQEAKEKVSQLENQVDLVKATEQVQKAQAATHNSVVGASSKTSTALDSLERIKARQAEKAAKFEAQQELHDSATSSDLDKRLKEAGITSSSASAEDELARILGK
;
A
#
# COMPACT_ATOMS: atom_id res chain seq x y z
N MET A 1 -12.20 -15.05 9.64
CA MET A 1 -11.15 -14.06 9.28
C MET A 1 -10.15 -14.00 10.40
N SER A 2 -8.97 -14.54 10.15
CA SER A 2 -8.05 -15.12 11.11
C SER A 2 -7.34 -14.10 11.99
N SER A 3 -7.04 -14.54 13.21
CA SER A 3 -6.32 -13.85 14.29
C SER A 3 -5.00 -13.20 13.84
N VAL A 4 -4.39 -13.69 12.76
CA VAL A 4 -3.13 -13.22 12.17
C VAL A 4 -3.23 -11.77 11.65
N TRP A 5 -4.31 -11.41 10.96
CA TRP A 5 -4.48 -10.03 10.45
C TRP A 5 -4.71 -9.03 11.58
N LYS A 6 -5.40 -9.43 12.65
CA LYS A 6 -5.57 -8.60 13.87
C LYS A 6 -4.28 -8.47 14.67
N LYS A 7 -3.40 -9.49 14.66
CA LYS A 7 -2.08 -9.44 15.30
C LYS A 7 -1.10 -8.57 14.51
N LEU A 8 -1.09 -8.68 13.17
CA LEU A 8 -0.36 -7.75 12.31
C LEU A 8 -0.88 -6.31 12.47
N PHE A 9 -2.19 -6.08 12.54
CA PHE A 9 -2.73 -4.75 12.81
C PHE A 9 -2.44 -4.23 14.23
N LYS A 10 -2.37 -5.11 15.24
CA LYS A 10 -1.93 -4.73 16.59
C LYS A 10 -0.43 -4.45 16.65
N ALA A 11 0.39 -5.15 15.87
CA ALA A 11 1.79 -4.82 15.69
C ALA A 11 1.93 -3.45 14.99
N ILE A 12 1.14 -3.18 13.96
CA ILE A 12 1.10 -1.90 13.22
C ILE A 12 0.57 -0.73 14.07
N LYS A 13 -0.40 -0.97 14.98
CA LYS A 13 -0.91 0.07 15.90
C LYS A 13 -0.08 0.18 17.19
N GLY A 14 0.86 -0.74 17.40
CA GLY A 14 1.75 -0.80 18.56
C GLY A 14 3.15 -0.23 18.32
N THR A 15 3.49 0.15 17.08
CA THR A 15 4.80 0.75 16.73
C THR A 15 4.93 2.23 17.07
N VAL A 16 4.10 2.75 17.99
CA VAL A 16 4.31 4.06 18.62
C VAL A 16 4.07 3.92 20.12
N ASN A 17 4.98 3.22 20.79
CA ASN A 17 5.56 3.73 22.02
C ASN A 17 6.90 3.05 22.28
N ASN A 18 7.94 3.88 22.39
CA ASN A 18 9.31 3.48 22.65
C ASN A 18 9.43 2.67 23.95
N ALA A 19 9.77 1.39 23.84
CA ALA A 19 10.42 0.59 24.89
C ALA A 19 10.69 -0.83 24.40
N VAL A 20 11.84 -1.08 23.75
CA VAL A 20 12.53 -2.37 23.86
C VAL A 20 14.03 -2.10 23.81
N GLU A 21 14.56 -1.53 24.90
CA GLU A 21 15.98 -1.74 25.17
C GLU A 21 16.16 -3.20 25.61
N THR A 22 16.87 -3.94 24.75
CA THR A 22 17.76 -5.04 25.14
C THR A 22 17.18 -6.15 26.01
N VAL A 23 16.17 -6.85 25.50
CA VAL A 23 16.26 -8.30 25.33
C VAL A 23 15.51 -8.61 24.05
N ALA A 24 16.22 -8.66 22.92
CA ALA A 24 15.72 -9.49 21.83
C ALA A 24 15.77 -10.91 22.39
N ASP A 25 14.67 -11.37 22.99
CA ASP A 25 14.51 -12.78 23.28
C ASP A 25 14.77 -13.46 21.94
N GLU A 26 15.75 -14.35 21.87
CA GLU A 26 16.09 -15.13 20.66
C GLU A 26 14.82 -15.77 20.04
N ASN A 27 13.83 -16.04 20.91
CA ASN A 27 12.48 -16.46 20.58
C ASN A 27 11.66 -15.42 19.79
N ALA A 28 11.75 -14.12 20.10
CA ALA A 28 11.00 -13.06 19.43
C ALA A 28 11.44 -12.83 17.97
N LEU A 29 12.75 -12.84 17.70
CA LEU A 29 13.27 -12.77 16.32
C LEU A 29 12.88 -14.00 15.51
N THR A 30 12.93 -15.19 16.13
CA THR A 30 12.51 -16.45 15.50
C THR A 30 11.00 -16.45 15.19
N ILE A 31 10.17 -15.93 16.10
CA ILE A 31 8.72 -15.77 15.87
C ILE A 31 8.48 -14.79 14.72
N LEU A 32 9.17 -13.66 14.69
CA LEU A 32 9.00 -12.65 13.64
C LEU A 32 9.42 -13.19 12.27
N ASP A 33 10.52 -13.95 12.18
CA ASP A 33 10.91 -14.65 10.95
C ASP A 33 9.81 -15.61 10.46
N GLN A 34 9.19 -16.34 11.38
CA GLN A 34 8.11 -17.27 11.06
C GLN A 34 6.86 -16.53 10.56
N GLU A 35 6.46 -15.46 11.24
CA GLU A 35 5.33 -14.60 10.82
C GLU A 35 5.58 -13.96 9.45
N ILE A 36 6.82 -13.54 9.16
CA ILE A 36 7.23 -13.05 7.83
C ILE A 36 7.09 -14.14 6.77
N ARG A 37 7.54 -15.37 7.06
CA ARG A 37 7.41 -16.51 6.13
C ARG A 37 5.95 -16.85 5.86
N GLU A 38 5.10 -16.82 6.88
CA GLU A 38 3.66 -17.03 6.76
C GLU A 38 3.00 -15.92 5.95
N ALA A 39 3.34 -14.66 6.21
CA ALA A 39 2.87 -13.53 5.42
C ALA A 39 3.27 -13.65 3.94
N LYS A 40 4.50 -14.08 3.65
CA LYS A 40 4.94 -14.38 2.28
C LYS A 40 4.12 -15.49 1.63
N ALA A 41 3.79 -16.54 2.36
CA ALA A 41 2.94 -17.62 1.85
C ALA A 41 1.51 -17.12 1.54
N GLU A 42 0.93 -16.28 2.39
CA GLU A 42 -0.38 -15.67 2.13
C GLU A 42 -0.36 -14.71 0.95
N ILE A 43 0.71 -13.92 0.79
CA ILE A 43 0.90 -13.06 -0.39
C ILE A 43 0.90 -13.88 -1.68
N ARG A 44 1.56 -15.04 -1.70
CA ARG A 44 1.53 -15.93 -2.87
C ARG A 44 0.12 -16.45 -3.18
N ARG A 45 -0.64 -16.85 -2.15
CA ARG A 45 -2.05 -17.24 -2.34
C ARG A 45 -2.91 -16.08 -2.85
N ALA A 46 -2.62 -14.86 -2.41
CA ALA A 46 -3.29 -13.66 -2.89
C ALA A 46 -2.92 -13.35 -4.36
N ASP A 47 -1.67 -13.59 -4.78
CA ASP A 47 -1.27 -13.52 -6.19
C ASP A 47 -2.03 -14.55 -7.03
N ASP A 48 -2.18 -15.80 -6.57
CA ASP A 48 -2.95 -16.83 -7.26
C ASP A 48 -4.44 -16.44 -7.41
N SER A 49 -5.03 -15.87 -6.35
CA SER A 49 -6.39 -15.31 -6.39
C SER A 49 -6.50 -14.17 -7.41
N LEU A 50 -5.52 -13.27 -7.46
CA LEU A 50 -5.47 -12.17 -8.43
C LEU A 50 -5.40 -12.71 -9.87
N ILE A 51 -4.63 -13.77 -10.13
CA ILE A 51 -4.59 -14.43 -11.44
C ILE A 51 -5.98 -14.95 -11.84
N SER A 52 -6.69 -15.58 -10.91
CA SER A 52 -8.07 -16.05 -11.14
C SER A 52 -9.03 -14.89 -11.48
N ILE A 53 -8.93 -13.75 -10.78
CA ILE A 53 -9.73 -12.55 -11.07
C ILE A 53 -9.40 -12.00 -12.47
N ILE A 54 -8.12 -11.90 -12.81
CA ILE A 54 -7.68 -11.44 -14.14
C ILE A 54 -8.24 -12.35 -15.23
N ALA A 55 -8.21 -13.68 -15.04
CA ALA A 55 -8.77 -14.64 -15.97
C ALA A 55 -10.28 -14.41 -16.17
N LYS A 56 -11.04 -14.30 -15.07
CA LYS A 56 -12.49 -14.01 -15.12
C LYS A 56 -12.79 -12.69 -15.81
N ARG A 57 -12.02 -11.63 -15.54
CA ARG A 57 -12.16 -10.34 -16.25
C ARG A 57 -11.92 -10.50 -17.75
N LYS A 58 -10.89 -11.24 -18.16
CA LYS A 58 -10.59 -11.47 -19.59
C LYS A 58 -11.73 -12.22 -20.27
N MET A 59 -12.29 -13.25 -19.63
CA MET A 59 -13.46 -13.97 -20.14
C MET A 59 -14.69 -13.06 -20.26
N ALA A 60 -14.98 -12.26 -19.24
CA ALA A 60 -16.07 -11.28 -19.28
C ALA A 60 -15.88 -10.27 -20.42
N LYS A 61 -14.64 -9.78 -20.62
CA LYS A 61 -14.30 -8.87 -21.73
C LYS A 61 -14.54 -9.53 -23.09
N GLN A 62 -14.13 -10.77 -23.28
CA GLN A 62 -14.36 -11.52 -24.52
C GLN A 62 -15.86 -11.69 -24.78
N LYS A 63 -16.64 -12.07 -23.76
CA LYS A 63 -18.10 -12.19 -23.88
C LYS A 63 -18.76 -10.87 -24.29
N VAL A 64 -18.41 -9.76 -23.64
CA VAL A 64 -18.89 -8.42 -23.99
C VAL A 64 -18.53 -8.06 -25.43
N SER A 65 -17.29 -8.35 -25.86
CA SER A 65 -16.85 -8.10 -27.23
C SER A 65 -17.63 -8.93 -28.27
N ALA A 66 -17.91 -10.19 -27.97
CA ALA A 66 -18.70 -11.05 -28.84
C ALA A 66 -20.14 -10.53 -28.99
N ILE A 67 -20.78 -10.16 -27.87
CA ILE A 67 -22.14 -9.57 -27.90
C ILE A 67 -22.17 -8.29 -28.74
N LYS A 68 -21.17 -7.39 -28.58
CA LYS A 68 -21.07 -6.17 -29.39
C LYS A 68 -20.95 -6.48 -30.89
N THR A 69 -20.17 -7.50 -31.25
CA THR A 69 -20.01 -7.94 -32.64
C THR A 69 -21.34 -8.43 -33.20
N SER A 70 -22.04 -9.31 -32.47
CA SER A 70 -23.37 -9.80 -32.88
C SER A 70 -24.39 -8.67 -33.00
N ILE A 71 -24.36 -7.66 -32.13
CA ILE A 71 -25.21 -6.46 -32.27
C ILE A 71 -24.95 -5.78 -33.61
N THR A 72 -23.69 -5.52 -33.96
CA THR A 72 -23.33 -4.89 -35.24
C THR A 72 -23.76 -5.73 -36.45
N GLU A 73 -23.61 -7.05 -36.38
CA GLU A 73 -24.04 -7.98 -37.43
C GLU A 73 -25.57 -7.92 -37.65
N TYR A 74 -26.36 -8.08 -36.58
CA TYR A 74 -27.82 -8.05 -36.68
C TYR A 74 -28.37 -6.66 -37.03
N GLU A 75 -27.71 -5.58 -36.62
CA GLU A 75 -28.04 -4.23 -37.11
C GLU A 75 -27.78 -4.10 -38.62
N GLY A 76 -26.72 -4.73 -39.13
CA GLY A 76 -26.45 -4.83 -40.57
C GLY A 76 -27.52 -5.63 -41.32
N HIS A 77 -27.92 -6.78 -40.77
CA HIS A 77 -28.99 -7.61 -41.32
C HIS A 77 -30.34 -6.87 -41.34
N ALA A 78 -30.69 -6.17 -40.25
CA ALA A 78 -31.91 -5.37 -40.18
C ALA A 78 -31.97 -4.30 -41.28
N ARG A 79 -30.86 -3.56 -41.48
CA ARG A 79 -30.76 -2.56 -42.56
C ARG A 79 -30.89 -3.19 -43.94
N SER A 80 -30.23 -4.33 -44.18
CA SER A 80 -30.33 -5.01 -45.46
C SER A 80 -31.74 -5.55 -45.75
N ALA A 81 -32.45 -6.06 -44.74
CA ALA A 81 -33.81 -6.55 -44.88
C ALA A 81 -34.79 -5.41 -45.18
N ALA A 82 -34.68 -4.30 -44.44
CA ALA A 82 -35.48 -3.09 -44.67
C ALA A 82 -35.28 -2.53 -46.09
N ASN A 83 -34.03 -2.46 -46.57
CA ASN A 83 -33.73 -1.99 -47.93
C ASN A 83 -34.31 -2.89 -49.04
N LYS A 84 -34.56 -4.17 -48.73
CA LYS A 84 -35.19 -5.14 -49.64
C LYS A 84 -36.72 -5.16 -49.50
N GLY A 85 -37.31 -4.33 -48.63
CA GLY A 85 -38.74 -4.27 -48.36
C GLY A 85 -39.25 -5.38 -47.43
N ASP A 86 -38.36 -6.21 -46.87
CA ASP A 86 -38.74 -7.27 -45.93
C ASP A 86 -38.81 -6.72 -44.49
N ASN A 87 -39.94 -6.04 -44.21
CA ASN A 87 -40.18 -5.43 -42.91
C ASN A 87 -40.31 -6.45 -41.78
N GLY A 88 -40.74 -7.68 -42.07
CA GLY A 88 -40.86 -8.76 -41.07
C GLY A 88 -39.48 -9.19 -40.58
N LEU A 89 -38.58 -9.53 -41.50
CA LEU A 89 -37.20 -9.91 -41.17
C LEU A 89 -36.42 -8.76 -40.53
N ALA A 90 -36.65 -7.52 -40.97
CA ALA A 90 -36.06 -6.34 -40.34
C ALA A 90 -36.48 -6.19 -38.87
N LEU A 91 -37.76 -6.42 -38.56
CA LEU A 91 -38.29 -6.36 -37.21
C LEU A 91 -37.71 -7.48 -36.33
N GLU A 92 -37.61 -8.71 -36.84
CA GLU A 92 -36.99 -9.83 -36.10
C GLU A 92 -35.52 -9.54 -35.75
N CYS A 93 -34.75 -9.01 -36.71
CA CYS A 93 -33.36 -8.60 -36.46
C CYS A 93 -33.28 -7.50 -35.38
N ALA A 94 -34.19 -6.52 -35.42
CA ALA A 94 -34.24 -5.46 -34.42
C ALA A 94 -34.60 -5.99 -33.02
N GLN A 95 -35.53 -6.96 -32.91
CA GLN A 95 -35.85 -7.64 -31.67
C GLN A 95 -34.63 -8.39 -31.11
N LYS A 96 -33.87 -9.07 -31.98
CA LYS A 96 -32.63 -9.75 -31.56
C LYS A 96 -31.60 -8.76 -31.03
N VAL A 97 -31.43 -7.60 -31.69
CA VAL A 97 -30.55 -6.51 -31.21
C VAL A 97 -31.00 -6.00 -29.84
N ALA A 98 -32.30 -5.80 -29.62
CA ALA A 98 -32.83 -5.36 -28.32
C ALA A 98 -32.49 -6.35 -27.19
N SER A 99 -32.67 -7.65 -27.44
CA SER A 99 -32.27 -8.71 -26.50
C SER A 99 -30.77 -8.71 -26.23
N LEU A 100 -29.93 -8.63 -27.27
CA LEU A 100 -28.47 -8.58 -27.12
C LEU A 100 -28.00 -7.32 -26.37
N ARG A 101 -28.69 -6.19 -26.50
CA ARG A 101 -28.37 -4.96 -25.75
C ARG A 101 -28.62 -5.14 -24.25
N GLY A 102 -29.68 -5.85 -23.85
CA GLY A 102 -29.91 -6.19 -22.44
C GLY A 102 -28.84 -7.14 -21.88
N GLU A 103 -28.42 -8.13 -22.66
CA GLU A 103 -27.29 -9.00 -22.30
C GLU A 103 -25.97 -8.23 -22.20
N LEU A 104 -25.75 -7.26 -23.11
CA LEU A 104 -24.57 -6.41 -23.12
C LEU A 104 -24.45 -5.57 -21.84
N GLU A 105 -25.56 -4.96 -21.40
CA GLU A 105 -25.59 -4.16 -20.17
C GLU A 105 -25.19 -5.00 -18.95
N THR A 106 -25.80 -6.18 -18.82
CA THR A 106 -25.48 -7.13 -17.75
C THR A 106 -24.01 -7.57 -17.81
N GLY A 107 -23.52 -7.92 -19.01
CA GLY A 107 -22.13 -8.33 -19.22
C GLY A 107 -21.12 -7.21 -18.93
N GLN A 108 -21.48 -5.96 -19.26
CA GLN A 108 -20.65 -4.78 -19.01
C GLN A 108 -20.53 -4.50 -17.51
N SER A 109 -21.64 -4.57 -16.77
CA SER A 109 -21.66 -4.45 -15.31
C SER A 109 -20.75 -5.50 -14.63
N GLN A 110 -20.84 -6.77 -15.07
CA GLN A 110 -19.96 -7.84 -14.59
C GLN A 110 -18.48 -7.57 -14.91
N LEU A 111 -18.17 -7.13 -16.13
CA LEU A 111 -16.81 -6.78 -16.52
C LEU A 111 -16.24 -5.66 -15.65
N ASP A 112 -17.03 -4.63 -15.36
CA ASP A 112 -16.59 -3.49 -14.56
C ASP A 112 -16.42 -3.87 -13.09
N ALA A 113 -17.28 -4.74 -12.54
CA ALA A 113 -17.07 -5.33 -11.22
C ALA A 113 -15.74 -6.10 -11.14
N PHE A 114 -15.39 -6.90 -12.15
CA PHE A 114 -14.11 -7.60 -12.19
C PHE A 114 -12.91 -6.66 -12.32
N LYS A 115 -13.01 -5.57 -13.08
CA LYS A 115 -11.94 -4.55 -13.15
C LYS A 115 -11.69 -3.91 -11.78
N THR A 116 -12.75 -3.54 -11.07
CA THR A 116 -12.65 -2.94 -9.73
C THR A 116 -12.04 -3.94 -8.74
N ALA A 117 -12.47 -5.20 -8.78
CA ALA A 117 -11.92 -6.27 -7.95
C ALA A 117 -10.42 -6.50 -8.24
N GLU A 118 -10.02 -6.55 -9.51
CA GLU A 118 -8.61 -6.68 -9.92
C GLU A 118 -7.76 -5.52 -9.41
N ALA A 119 -8.20 -4.27 -9.63
CA ALA A 119 -7.47 -3.08 -9.20
C ALA A 119 -7.29 -3.06 -7.67
N THR A 120 -8.35 -3.39 -6.94
CA THR A 120 -8.33 -3.45 -5.47
C THR A 120 -7.37 -4.53 -4.97
N HIS A 121 -7.45 -5.75 -5.52
CA HIS A 121 -6.55 -6.85 -5.13
C HIS A 121 -5.10 -6.53 -5.47
N ARG A 122 -4.81 -5.98 -6.66
CA ARG A 122 -3.45 -5.61 -7.04
C ARG A 122 -2.84 -4.61 -6.05
N ARG A 123 -3.61 -3.58 -5.64
CA ARG A 123 -3.17 -2.61 -4.63
C ARG A 123 -2.87 -3.29 -3.30
N ILE A 124 -3.80 -4.10 -2.78
CA ILE A 124 -3.64 -4.78 -1.48
C ILE A 124 -2.42 -5.71 -1.48
N VAL A 125 -2.23 -6.49 -2.55
CA VAL A 125 -1.08 -7.40 -2.69
C VAL A 125 0.23 -6.62 -2.74
N GLN A 126 0.26 -5.50 -3.46
CA GLN A 126 1.45 -4.65 -3.55
C GLN A 126 1.81 -4.04 -2.18
N GLU A 127 0.83 -3.46 -1.49
CA GLU A 127 1.03 -2.92 -0.14
C GLU A 127 1.51 -3.99 0.86
N ALA A 128 0.99 -5.23 0.75
CA ALA A 128 1.44 -6.34 1.57
C ALA A 128 2.90 -6.72 1.27
N LYS A 129 3.29 -6.77 -0.01
CA LYS A 129 4.68 -7.05 -0.43
C LYS A 129 5.66 -6.01 0.10
N GLU A 130 5.32 -4.73 0.00
CA GLU A 130 6.14 -3.62 0.49
C GLU A 130 6.33 -3.70 2.01
N LYS A 131 5.25 -3.92 2.77
CA LYS A 131 5.32 -4.06 4.23
C LYS A 131 6.15 -5.26 4.66
N VAL A 132 5.97 -6.42 4.02
CA VAL A 132 6.78 -7.61 4.32
C VAL A 132 8.25 -7.34 4.03
N SER A 133 8.58 -6.71 2.90
CA SER A 133 9.97 -6.36 2.58
C SER A 133 10.58 -5.39 3.60
N GLN A 134 9.81 -4.42 4.09
CA GLN A 134 10.26 -3.51 5.14
C GLN A 134 10.55 -4.25 6.45
N LEU A 135 9.66 -5.15 6.87
CA LEU A 135 9.85 -5.98 8.07
C LEU A 135 11.09 -6.87 7.97
N GLU A 136 11.34 -7.46 6.80
CA GLU A 136 12.54 -8.26 6.55
C GLU A 136 13.83 -7.44 6.74
N ASN A 137 13.89 -6.27 6.12
CA ASN A 137 15.06 -5.38 6.25
C ASN A 137 15.29 -4.96 7.72
N GLN A 138 14.21 -4.72 8.48
CA GLN A 138 14.31 -4.40 9.90
C GLN A 138 14.84 -5.58 10.73
N VAL A 139 14.36 -6.79 10.46
CA VAL A 139 14.85 -8.01 11.12
C VAL A 139 16.33 -8.24 10.83
N ASP A 140 16.75 -8.08 9.58
CA ASP A 140 18.14 -8.25 9.18
C ASP A 140 19.06 -7.24 9.86
N LEU A 141 18.63 -5.98 9.97
CA LEU A 141 19.37 -4.93 10.69
C LEU A 141 19.53 -5.26 12.18
N VAL A 142 18.46 -5.74 12.83
CA VAL A 142 18.50 -6.11 14.25
C VAL A 142 19.43 -7.29 14.47
N LYS A 143 19.36 -8.33 13.64
CA LYS A 143 20.27 -9.48 13.68
C LYS A 143 21.73 -9.07 13.48
N ALA A 144 22.01 -8.21 12.51
CA ALA A 144 23.37 -7.70 12.27
C ALA A 144 23.89 -6.91 13.49
N THR A 145 23.04 -6.09 14.10
CA THR A 145 23.39 -5.32 15.30
C THR A 145 23.69 -6.24 16.48
N GLU A 146 22.90 -7.29 16.68
CA GLU A 146 23.11 -8.30 17.71
C GLU A 146 24.45 -9.05 17.52
N GLN A 147 24.78 -9.41 16.27
CA GLN A 147 26.06 -10.07 15.95
C GLN A 147 27.26 -9.16 16.23
N VAL A 148 27.16 -7.86 15.91
CA VAL A 148 28.21 -6.88 16.24
C VAL A 148 28.39 -6.76 17.75
N GLN A 149 27.30 -6.70 18.53
CA GLN A 149 27.36 -6.65 19.99
C GLN A 149 27.99 -7.92 20.58
N LYS A 150 27.62 -9.11 20.09
CA LYS A 150 28.22 -10.39 20.49
C LYS A 150 29.73 -10.43 20.19
N ALA A 151 30.15 -9.99 19.01
CA ALA A 151 31.57 -9.92 18.63
C ALA A 151 32.36 -8.92 19.50
N GLN A 152 31.78 -7.76 19.80
CA GLN A 152 32.38 -6.77 20.71
C GLN A 152 32.54 -7.34 22.13
N ALA A 153 31.53 -8.05 22.65
CA ALA A 153 31.60 -8.69 23.96
C ALA A 153 32.66 -9.80 24.02
N ALA A 154 32.75 -10.65 22.99
CA ALA A 154 33.79 -11.68 22.90
C ALA A 154 35.21 -11.09 22.80
N THR A 155 35.37 -9.98 22.07
CA THR A 155 36.64 -9.24 21.98
C THR A 155 36.99 -8.59 23.32
N HIS A 156 36.02 -7.99 24.01
CA HIS A 156 36.22 -7.42 25.34
C HIS A 156 36.61 -8.51 26.36
N ASN A 157 35.95 -9.67 26.37
CA ASN A 157 36.30 -10.78 27.26
C ASN A 157 37.68 -11.39 26.95
N SER A 158 38.08 -11.45 25.68
CA SER A 158 39.44 -11.92 25.30
C SER A 158 40.54 -10.89 25.61
N VAL A 159 40.24 -9.59 25.56
CA VAL A 159 41.17 -8.52 25.95
C VAL A 159 41.25 -8.33 27.48
N VAL A 160 40.16 -8.53 28.21
CA VAL A 160 40.16 -8.48 29.70
C VAL A 160 40.89 -9.67 30.33
N GLY A 161 40.93 -10.83 29.65
CA GLY A 161 41.74 -11.98 30.07
C GLY A 161 43.26 -11.81 29.90
N ALA A 162 43.71 -10.78 29.16
CA ALA A 162 45.10 -10.56 28.83
C ALA A 162 45.53 -9.10 29.09
N SER A 163 45.92 -8.81 30.33
CA SER A 163 46.73 -7.65 30.76
C SER A 163 46.00 -6.40 31.30
N SER A 164 45.74 -6.41 32.61
CA SER A 164 46.33 -5.52 33.63
C SER A 164 46.90 -4.11 33.27
N LYS A 165 46.37 -3.33 32.31
CA LYS A 165 46.71 -1.88 32.14
C LYS A 165 45.49 -1.05 31.72
N THR A 166 44.70 -0.68 32.72
CA THR A 166 43.33 -0.19 32.68
C THR A 166 43.11 1.31 32.41
N SER A 167 44.12 2.15 32.20
CA SER A 167 43.88 3.61 32.25
C SER A 167 43.54 4.27 30.90
N THR A 168 44.09 3.82 29.78
CA THR A 168 44.05 4.62 28.53
C THR A 168 42.92 4.22 27.57
N ALA A 169 42.35 3.02 27.74
CA ALA A 169 41.24 2.52 26.91
C ALA A 169 39.86 2.99 27.42
N LEU A 170 39.71 3.22 28.73
CA LEU A 170 38.49 3.77 29.34
C LEU A 170 38.22 5.21 28.89
N ASP A 171 39.26 6.06 28.80
CA ASP A 171 39.16 7.42 28.23
C ASP A 171 38.71 7.40 26.77
N SER A 172 39.14 6.41 26.00
CA SER A 172 38.70 6.25 24.61
C SER A 172 37.26 5.75 24.52
N LEU A 173 36.81 4.94 25.48
CA LEU A 173 35.43 4.45 25.59
C LEU A 173 34.46 5.55 25.98
N GLU A 174 34.81 6.43 26.93
CA GLU A 174 34.02 7.63 27.25
C GLU A 174 33.88 8.55 26.03
N ARG A 175 34.96 8.73 25.26
CA ARG A 175 34.93 9.52 24.02
C ARG A 175 34.05 8.89 22.92
N ILE A 176 33.96 7.56 22.86
CA ILE A 176 33.10 6.85 21.90
C ILE A 176 31.64 6.90 22.36
N LYS A 177 31.35 6.72 23.66
CA LYS A 177 30.01 6.90 24.22
C LYS A 177 29.49 8.33 23.99
N ALA A 178 30.33 9.34 24.16
CA ALA A 178 29.98 10.73 23.85
C ALA A 178 29.61 10.92 22.37
N ARG A 179 30.33 10.29 21.43
CA ARG A 179 30.00 10.32 19.99
C ARG A 179 28.71 9.57 19.64
N GLN A 180 28.39 8.50 20.35
CA GLN A 180 27.14 7.75 20.16
C GLN A 180 25.94 8.54 20.69
N ALA A 181 26.08 9.18 21.85
CA ALA A 181 25.08 10.11 22.39
C ALA A 181 24.86 11.31 21.46
N GLU A 182 25.93 11.87 20.88
CA GLU A 182 25.83 12.95 19.89
C GLU A 182 25.09 12.50 18.61
N LYS A 183 25.32 11.26 18.15
CA LYS A 183 24.59 10.69 17.00
C LYS A 183 23.12 10.44 17.31
N ALA A 184 22.80 9.93 18.51
CA ALA A 184 21.43 9.73 18.94
C ALA A 184 20.68 11.07 19.03
N ALA A 185 21.30 12.09 19.63
CA ALA A 185 20.75 13.44 19.69
C ALA A 185 20.61 14.07 18.30
N LYS A 186 21.52 13.81 17.35
CA LYS A 186 21.39 14.24 15.95
C LYS A 186 20.25 13.54 15.22
N PHE A 187 20.01 12.26 15.52
CA PHE A 187 18.88 11.51 14.96
C PHE A 187 17.55 12.01 15.53
N GLU A 188 17.48 12.26 16.83
CA GLU A 188 16.34 12.87 17.51
C GLU A 188 16.06 14.29 16.98
N ALA A 189 17.10 15.11 16.78
CA ALA A 189 16.98 16.42 16.15
C ALA A 189 16.55 16.35 14.68
N GLN A 190 16.99 15.33 13.93
CA GLN A 190 16.50 15.07 12.57
C GLN A 190 15.04 14.64 12.56
N GLN A 191 14.61 13.83 13.53
CA GLN A 191 13.24 13.37 13.68
C GLN A 191 12.32 14.54 14.06
N GLU A 192 12.79 15.42 14.95
CA GLU A 192 12.10 16.65 15.33
C GLU A 192 12.02 17.65 14.18
N LEU A 193 13.06 17.75 13.33
CA LEU A 193 13.02 18.50 12.07
C LEU A 193 12.05 17.88 11.04
N HIS A 194 11.93 16.56 11.00
CA HIS A 194 11.01 15.86 10.08
C HIS A 194 9.55 16.00 10.51
N ASP A 195 9.27 15.92 11.81
CA ASP A 195 7.95 16.16 12.38
C ASP A 195 7.57 17.64 12.27
N SER A 196 8.54 18.55 12.45
CA SER A 196 8.35 19.99 12.21
C SER A 196 8.16 20.32 10.72
N ALA A 197 8.82 19.61 9.79
CA ALA A 197 8.65 19.79 8.35
C ALA A 197 7.28 19.26 7.86
N THR A 198 6.75 18.22 8.51
CA THR A 198 5.45 17.64 8.15
C THR A 198 4.27 18.43 8.73
N SER A 199 4.46 19.13 9.86
CA SER A 199 3.43 20.00 10.46
C SER A 199 3.51 21.47 10.05
N SER A 200 4.66 21.99 9.60
CA SER A 200 4.80 23.44 9.31
C SER A 200 4.79 23.82 7.84
N ASP A 201 4.93 22.88 6.90
CA ASP A 201 4.87 23.22 5.47
C ASP A 201 3.43 23.46 5.00
N LEU A 202 2.43 22.75 5.55
CA LEU A 202 1.03 22.98 5.24
C LEU A 202 0.53 24.32 5.83
N ASP A 203 0.84 24.60 7.10
CA ASP A 203 0.41 25.83 7.79
C ASP A 203 1.15 27.07 7.31
N LYS A 204 2.45 26.97 6.96
CA LYS A 204 3.16 28.09 6.31
C LYS A 204 2.65 28.32 4.90
N ARG A 205 2.39 27.28 4.10
CA ARG A 205 1.79 27.44 2.76
C ARG A 205 0.37 27.99 2.82
N LEU A 206 -0.40 27.67 3.86
CA LEU A 206 -1.73 28.25 4.09
C LEU A 206 -1.65 29.71 4.57
N LYS A 207 -0.65 30.09 5.38
CA LYS A 207 -0.44 31.49 5.81
C LYS A 207 0.18 32.37 4.73
N GLU A 208 1.12 31.86 3.95
CA GLU A 208 1.69 32.53 2.77
C GLU A 208 0.65 32.66 1.65
N ALA A 209 -0.31 31.73 1.55
CA ALA A 209 -1.50 31.86 0.71
C ALA A 209 -2.64 32.68 1.35
N GLY A 210 -2.48 33.17 2.58
CA GLY A 210 -3.44 34.06 3.25
C GLY A 210 -4.71 33.40 3.78
N ILE A 211 -4.74 32.08 3.98
CA ILE A 211 -5.94 31.32 4.36
C ILE A 211 -5.75 30.71 5.76
N THR A 212 -6.00 31.51 6.80
CA THR A 212 -6.65 31.01 8.02
C THR A 212 -7.80 31.96 8.36
N SER A 213 -8.98 31.37 8.53
CA SER A 213 -10.30 31.97 8.58
C SER A 213 -10.49 33.09 9.61
N SER A 214 -10.84 34.30 9.15
CA SER A 214 -11.97 35.12 9.64
C SER A 214 -12.18 36.41 8.83
N SER A 215 -13.47 36.65 8.54
CA SER A 215 -14.15 37.89 8.14
C SER A 215 -14.19 38.31 6.67
N ALA A 216 -15.44 38.46 6.20
CA ALA A 216 -15.97 39.05 4.95
C ALA A 216 -16.28 38.01 3.84
N SER A 217 -17.46 37.94 3.24
CA SER A 217 -18.69 38.72 3.45
C SER A 217 -19.83 38.04 2.68
N ALA A 218 -21.06 38.10 3.20
CA ALA A 218 -22.26 37.70 2.45
C ALA A 218 -22.54 38.69 1.28
N GLU A 219 -21.84 39.82 1.27
CA GLU A 219 -21.83 40.86 0.26
C GLU A 219 -21.14 40.41 -1.06
N ASP A 220 -20.17 39.49 -0.99
CA ASP A 220 -19.54 38.90 -2.20
C ASP A 220 -20.48 37.93 -2.93
N GLU A 221 -21.37 37.25 -2.20
CA GLU A 221 -22.35 36.32 -2.78
C GLU A 221 -23.55 37.06 -3.38
N LEU A 222 -23.89 38.25 -2.86
CA LEU A 222 -24.91 39.15 -3.40
C LEU A 222 -24.49 39.79 -4.74
N ALA A 223 -23.20 40.11 -4.90
CA ALA A 223 -22.63 40.65 -6.14
C ALA A 223 -22.64 39.61 -7.28
N ARG A 224 -22.46 38.32 -6.96
CA ARG A 224 -22.55 37.21 -7.92
C ARG A 224 -23.97 37.00 -8.46
N ILE A 225 -25.00 37.30 -7.67
CA ILE A 225 -26.41 37.08 -8.04
C ILE A 225 -26.93 38.18 -8.98
N LEU A 226 -26.41 39.41 -8.92
CA LEU A 226 -26.91 40.56 -9.70
C LEU A 226 -26.24 40.73 -11.08
N GLY A 227 -25.43 39.77 -11.52
CA GLY A 227 -25.03 39.60 -12.93
C GLY A 227 -24.25 40.75 -13.54
N LYS A 228 -22.98 40.88 -13.17
CA LYS A 228 -21.93 41.31 -14.11
C LYS A 228 -20.95 40.17 -14.32
#